data_AF-W1YFQ6-F1
#
_entry.id   AF-W1YFQ6-F1
#
_cell.length_a   1.000
_cell.length_b   1.000
_cell.length_c   1.000
_cell.angle_alpha   90.00
_cell.angle_beta   90.00
_cell.angle_gamma   90.00
#
_symmetry.space_group_name_H-M   'P 1'
#
loop_
_entity.id
_entity.type
_entity.pdbx_description
1 polymer ?
#
loop_
_entity_poly.entity_id
_entity_poly.type
_entity_poly.pdbx_seq_one_letter_code
_entity_poly.pdbx_strand_id
1 'polypeptide(L)'
;LYSLLDIFDSPNTLFLLDEIDSHLHYKNIELLWHRLHSINGYAITTTHLLDSITATDNDFKNLKIVDKGKIKEDDKIKTIIERLSVLTRISDVQFEVCRKLENIVLMDDYNDWTIF
;
A
#
# COMPACT_ATOMS: atom_id res chain seq x y z
N LEU A 1 -5.74 19.28 -4.59
CA LEU A 1 -5.19 18.07 -5.21
C LEU A 1 -6.00 17.60 -6.41
N TYR A 2 -7.26 17.18 -6.23
CA TYR A 2 -8.03 16.60 -7.32
C TYR A 2 -8.14 17.50 -8.56
N SER A 3 -8.34 18.80 -8.38
CA SER A 3 -8.32 19.76 -9.49
C SER A 3 -6.96 19.85 -10.19
N LEU A 4 -5.86 19.63 -9.47
CA LEU A 4 -4.51 19.63 -10.05
C LEU A 4 -4.29 18.37 -10.89
N LEU A 5 -4.72 17.21 -10.38
CA LEU A 5 -4.71 15.97 -11.16
C LEU A 5 -5.53 16.16 -12.43
N ASP A 6 -6.78 16.61 -12.32
CA ASP A 6 -7.71 16.78 -13.44
C ASP A 6 -7.19 17.73 -14.54
N ILE A 7 -6.59 18.86 -14.16
CA ILE A 7 -6.09 19.85 -15.12
C ILE A 7 -4.84 19.36 -15.87
N PHE A 8 -3.97 18.60 -15.19
CA PHE A 8 -2.67 18.21 -15.73
C PHE A 8 -2.60 16.73 -16.14
N ASP A 9 -3.70 15.99 -16.03
CA ASP A 9 -3.72 14.57 -16.37
C ASP A 9 -3.55 14.37 -17.88
N SER A 10 -2.42 13.79 -18.26
CA SER A 10 -2.11 13.45 -19.64
C SER A 10 -1.16 12.25 -19.66
N PRO A 11 -1.10 11.48 -20.76
CA PRO A 11 -0.22 10.29 -20.85
C PRO A 11 1.28 10.57 -20.63
N ASN A 12 1.72 11.82 -20.82
CA ASN A 12 3.12 12.24 -20.64
C ASN A 12 3.36 13.03 -19.36
N THR A 13 2.40 13.04 -18.43
CA THR A 13 2.55 13.74 -17.15
C THR A 13 3.11 12.80 -16.09
N LEU A 14 4.12 13.27 -15.34
CA LEU A 14 4.63 12.62 -14.13
C LEU A 14 4.32 13.50 -12.92
N PHE A 15 3.51 12.98 -11.99
CA PHE A 15 3.24 13.58 -10.70
C PHE A 15 4.24 13.06 -9.65
N LEU A 16 4.96 13.98 -9.01
CA LEU A 16 5.84 13.68 -7.87
C LEU A 16 5.21 14.30 -6.62
N LEU A 17 4.75 13.45 -5.71
CA LEU A 17 3.91 13.86 -4.60
C LEU A 17 4.52 13.38 -3.30
N ASP A 18 4.94 14.30 -2.44
CA ASP A 18 5.53 13.96 -1.15
C ASP A 18 4.44 13.85 -0.07
N GLU A 19 4.34 12.69 0.58
CA GLU A 19 3.44 12.39 1.70
C GLU A 19 2.02 12.95 1.56
N ILE A 20 1.42 12.73 0.39
CA ILE A 20 0.14 13.35 0.03
C ILE A 20 -1.06 12.87 0.87
N ASP A 21 -0.86 11.77 1.57
CA ASP A 21 -1.79 11.10 2.48
C ASP A 21 -1.67 11.55 3.94
N SER A 22 -0.57 12.22 4.32
CA SER A 22 -0.21 12.58 5.72
C SER A 22 -1.29 13.30 6.53
N HIS A 23 -2.13 14.11 5.89
CA HIS A 23 -3.19 14.88 6.54
C HIS A 23 -4.61 14.49 6.12
N LEU A 24 -4.75 13.34 5.45
CA LEU A 24 -6.06 12.83 5.06
C LEU A 24 -6.65 11.98 6.18
N HIS A 25 -7.96 12.14 6.38
CA HIS A 25 -8.73 11.22 7.19
C HIS A 25 -8.75 9.83 6.51
N TYR A 26 -8.66 8.73 7.27
CA TYR A 26 -8.52 7.36 6.72
C TYR A 26 -9.51 7.02 5.60
N LYS A 27 -10.79 7.41 5.73
CA LYS A 27 -11.81 7.23 4.68
C LYS A 27 -11.48 7.89 3.33
N ASN A 28 -10.69 8.96 3.34
CA ASN A 28 -10.29 9.69 2.15
C ASN A 28 -8.98 9.16 1.55
N ILE A 29 -8.22 8.34 2.29
CA ILE A 29 -6.99 7.70 1.82
C ILE A 29 -7.35 6.69 0.72
N GLU A 30 -8.38 5.88 0.90
CA GLU A 30 -8.87 4.97 -0.16
C GLU A 30 -9.26 5.73 -1.44
N LEU A 31 -10.02 6.82 -1.29
CA LEU A 31 -10.41 7.64 -2.44
C LEU A 31 -9.20 8.27 -3.14
N LEU A 32 -8.20 8.70 -2.38
CA LEU A 32 -6.95 9.24 -2.93
C LEU A 32 -6.25 8.18 -3.79
N TRP A 33 -6.03 6.98 -3.27
CA TRP A 33 -5.34 5.91 -4.00
C TRP A 33 -6.13 5.48 -5.24
N HIS A 34 -7.45 5.33 -5.11
CA HIS A 34 -8.31 5.02 -6.24
C HIS A 34 -8.18 6.06 -7.37
N ARG A 35 -8.14 7.36 -7.01
CA ARG A 35 -7.93 8.44 -7.98
C ARG A 35 -6.54 8.44 -8.58
N LEU A 36 -5.50 8.21 -7.79
CA LEU A 36 -4.12 8.15 -8.28
C LEU A 36 -3.88 6.96 -9.23
N HIS A 37 -4.53 5.82 -9.02
CA HIS A 37 -4.47 4.69 -9.96
C HIS A 37 -5.31 4.89 -11.23
N SER A 38 -6.24 5.85 -11.21
CA SER A 38 -7.14 6.13 -12.34
C SER A 38 -6.66 7.25 -13.26
N ILE A 39 -5.51 7.88 -12.98
CA ILE A 39 -4.96 8.93 -13.84
C ILE A 39 -4.40 8.35 -15.14
N ASN A 40 -4.40 9.14 -16.21
CA ASN A 40 -3.76 8.78 -17.49
C ASN A 40 -2.23 8.87 -17.44
N GLY A 41 -1.69 9.76 -16.59
CA GLY A 41 -0.25 9.92 -16.39
C GLY A 41 0.37 8.90 -15.42
N TYR A 42 1.53 9.25 -14.87
CA TYR A 42 2.24 8.47 -13.86
C TYR A 42 2.31 9.23 -12.54
N ALA A 43 2.23 8.52 -11.41
CA ALA A 43 2.42 9.09 -10.09
C ALA A 43 3.50 8.34 -9.31
N ILE A 44 4.43 9.09 -8.71
CA ILE A 44 5.36 8.58 -7.70
C ILE A 44 5.10 9.36 -6.43
N THR A 45 4.89 8.63 -5.35
CA THR A 45 4.62 9.23 -4.04
C THR A 45 5.30 8.48 -2.91
N THR A 46 5.51 9.18 -1.81
CA THR A 46 6.07 8.68 -0.57
C THR A 46 4.95 8.53 0.45
N THR A 47 5.03 7.50 1.28
CA THR A 47 4.10 7.32 2.40
C THR A 47 4.81 6.60 3.54
N HIS A 48 4.43 6.96 4.76
CA HIS A 48 4.77 6.24 5.98
C HIS A 48 3.50 5.73 6.71
N LEU A 49 2.30 6.00 6.19
CA LEU A 49 1.04 5.62 6.81
C LEU A 49 0.69 4.16 6.52
N LEU A 50 0.26 3.43 7.54
CA LEU A 50 -0.16 2.04 7.38
C LEU A 50 -1.36 1.90 6.45
N ASP A 51 -2.38 2.75 6.63
CA ASP A 51 -3.61 2.73 5.82
C ASP A 51 -3.30 2.86 4.32
N SER A 52 -2.24 3.61 3.97
CA SER A 52 -1.79 3.75 2.59
C SER A 52 -0.99 2.55 2.10
N ILE A 53 -0.17 1.95 2.96
CA ILE A 53 0.57 0.72 2.62
C ILE A 53 -0.42 -0.45 2.41
N THR A 54 -1.49 -0.52 3.21
CA THR A 54 -2.49 -1.58 3.14
C THR A 54 -3.67 -1.27 2.20
N ALA A 55 -3.81 -0.03 1.71
CA ALA A 55 -4.88 0.39 0.79
C ALA A 55 -5.08 -0.61 -0.36
N THR A 56 -6.33 -0.99 -0.65
CA THR A 56 -6.65 -2.09 -1.58
C THR A 56 -6.04 -1.91 -2.97
N ASP A 57 -6.07 -0.69 -3.50
CA ASP A 57 -5.53 -0.38 -4.84
C ASP A 57 -3.98 -0.38 -4.88
N ASN A 58 -3.32 -0.32 -3.72
CA ASN A 58 -1.87 -0.42 -3.64
C ASN A 58 -1.43 -1.89 -3.60
N ASP A 59 -1.09 -2.40 -4.79
CA ASP A 59 -0.43 -3.71 -4.94
C ASP A 59 1.02 -3.64 -4.43
N PHE A 60 1.50 -4.73 -3.81
CA PHE A 60 2.87 -4.90 -3.37
C PHE A 60 3.87 -4.74 -4.51
N LYS A 61 3.49 -4.99 -5.76
CA LYS A 61 4.36 -4.77 -6.94
C LYS A 61 4.78 -3.30 -7.07
N ASN A 62 3.88 -2.37 -6.72
CA ASN A 62 4.07 -0.93 -6.88
C ASN A 62 4.73 -0.25 -5.67
N LEU A 63 4.66 -0.87 -4.49
CA LEU A 63 5.34 -0.37 -3.29
C LEU A 63 6.85 -0.56 -3.41
N LYS A 64 7.66 0.44 -3.04
CA LYS A 64 9.13 0.31 -2.99
C LYS A 64 9.62 0.70 -1.61
N ILE A 65 10.38 -0.17 -0.96
CA ILE A 65 10.96 0.13 0.36
C ILE A 65 12.29 0.81 0.14
N VAL A 66 12.42 2.03 0.67
CA VAL A 66 13.68 2.76 0.70
C VAL A 66 14.27 2.68 2.10
N ASP A 67 15.49 2.17 2.20
CA ASP A 67 16.26 2.13 3.45
C ASP A 67 17.71 2.54 3.18
N LYS A 68 18.24 3.48 3.98
CA LYS A 68 19.60 4.05 3.83
C LYS A 68 19.92 4.48 2.40
N GLY A 69 18.95 5.06 1.70
CA GLY A 69 19.10 5.56 0.33
C GLY A 69 19.16 4.47 -0.75
N LYS A 70 18.83 3.22 -0.43
CA LYS A 70 18.76 2.12 -1.39
C LYS A 70 17.34 1.53 -1.41
N ILE A 71 16.90 1.13 -2.61
CA ILE A 71 15.68 0.35 -2.77
C ILE A 71 15.98 -1.08 -2.31
N LYS A 72 15.26 -1.56 -1.30
CA LYS A 72 15.30 -2.94 -0.83
C LYS A 72 14.10 -3.69 -1.39
N GLU A 73 14.37 -4.62 -2.30
CA GLU A 73 13.38 -5.58 -2.79
C GLU A 73 13.49 -6.93 -2.05
N ASP A 74 14.69 -7.27 -1.57
CA ASP A 74 14.91 -8.46 -0.75
C ASP A 74 14.11 -8.37 0.55
N ASP A 75 13.38 -9.44 0.90
CA ASP A 75 12.54 -9.52 2.09
C ASP A 75 11.51 -8.38 2.24
N LYS A 76 11.06 -7.79 1.12
CA LYS A 76 10.08 -6.70 1.08
C LYS A 76 8.82 -6.99 1.90
N ILE A 77 8.28 -8.19 1.74
CA ILE A 77 7.07 -8.65 2.45
C ILE A 77 7.33 -8.69 3.96
N LYS A 78 8.43 -9.34 4.36
CA LYS A 78 8.83 -9.45 5.76
C LYS A 78 9.05 -8.08 6.39
N THR A 79 9.69 -7.16 5.67
CA THR A 79 9.94 -5.78 6.13
C THR A 79 8.64 -5.00 6.28
N ILE A 80 7.68 -5.17 5.37
CA ILE A 80 6.35 -4.55 5.49
C ILE A 80 5.62 -5.12 6.70
N ILE A 81 5.58 -6.44 6.88
CA ILE A 81 4.96 -7.11 8.03
C ILE A 81 5.60 -6.68 9.35
N GLU A 82 6.93 -6.59 9.43
CA GLU A 82 7.65 -6.09 10.61
C GLU A 82 7.32 -4.63 10.91
N ARG A 83 7.21 -3.77 9.88
CA ARG A 83 6.79 -2.38 10.09
C ARG A 83 5.35 -2.29 10.57
N LEU A 84 4.46 -3.10 10.01
CA LEU A 84 3.06 -3.17 10.43
C LEU A 84 2.95 -3.66 11.87
N SER A 85 3.66 -4.71 12.25
CA SER A 85 3.61 -5.27 13.61
C SER A 85 4.16 -4.32 14.69
N VAL A 86 5.13 -3.48 14.35
CA VAL A 86 5.64 -2.43 15.24
C VAL A 86 4.64 -1.27 15.38
N LEU A 87 3.92 -0.93 14.31
CA LEU A 87 3.01 0.21 14.26
C LEU A 87 1.56 -0.12 14.69
N THR A 88 1.16 -1.40 14.66
CA THR A 88 -0.18 -1.86 15.08
C THR A 88 -0.13 -2.90 16.20
N ARG A 89 -0.92 -2.67 17.25
CA ARG A 89 -1.22 -3.69 18.28
C ARG A 89 -2.30 -4.68 17.84
N ILE A 90 -2.76 -4.61 16.59
CA ILE A 90 -3.96 -5.28 16.10
C ILE A 90 -3.55 -6.37 15.11
N SER A 91 -3.91 -7.61 15.45
CA SER A 91 -3.71 -8.83 14.64
C SER A 91 -4.28 -8.72 13.23
N ASP A 92 -5.38 -7.99 13.06
CA ASP A 92 -6.18 -7.95 11.83
C ASP A 92 -5.42 -7.37 10.63
N VAL A 93 -4.47 -6.46 10.87
CA VAL A 93 -3.67 -5.83 9.81
C VAL A 93 -2.66 -6.82 9.19
N GLN A 94 -2.19 -7.79 9.97
CA GLN A 94 -1.30 -8.84 9.47
C GLN A 94 -2.05 -9.74 8.47
N PHE A 95 -3.32 -10.02 8.73
CA PHE A 95 -4.16 -10.81 7.83
C PHE A 95 -4.43 -10.10 6.50
N GLU A 96 -4.71 -8.80 6.51
CA GLU A 96 -4.90 -8.01 5.28
C GLU A 96 -3.67 -8.00 4.38
N VAL A 97 -2.48 -7.99 4.96
CA VAL A 97 -1.21 -8.04 4.23
C VAL A 97 -0.93 -9.42 3.67
N CYS A 98 -1.19 -10.47 4.45
CA CYS A 98 -1.05 -11.84 3.97
C CYS A 98 -2.06 -12.19 2.86
N ARG A 99 -3.27 -11.61 2.89
CA ARG A 99 -4.30 -11.79 1.84
C ARG A 99 -3.86 -11.29 0.46
N LYS A 100 -2.98 -10.28 0.43
CA LYS A 100 -2.47 -9.68 -0.81
C LYS A 100 -1.29 -10.46 -1.43
N LEU A 101 -0.83 -11.55 -0.81
CA LEU A 101 0.26 -12.38 -1.31
C LEU A 101 -0.29 -13.48 -2.24
N GLU A 102 0.25 -13.56 -3.45
CA GLU A 102 -0.12 -14.61 -4.40
C GLU A 102 0.25 -16.00 -3.83
N ASN A 103 -0.72 -16.92 -3.85
CA ASN A 103 -0.58 -18.33 -3.41
C ASN A 103 -0.34 -18.56 -1.91
N ILE A 104 -0.83 -17.68 -1.03
CA ILE A 104 -0.82 -17.93 0.42
C ILE A 104 -2.17 -18.48 0.89
N VAL A 105 -2.12 -19.59 1.62
CA VAL A 105 -3.24 -20.09 2.43
C VAL A 105 -3.01 -19.60 3.84
N LEU A 106 -3.91 -18.73 4.31
CA LEU A 106 -3.98 -18.33 5.71
C LEU A 106 -4.86 -19.35 6.44
N MET A 107 -4.26 -20.06 7.39
CA MET A 107 -5.02 -20.88 8.34
C MET A 107 -5.36 -20.02 9.55
N ASP A 108 -6.65 -19.90 9.85
CA ASP A 108 -7.14 -19.15 11.01
C ASP A 108 -7.24 -20.09 12.23
N ASP A 109 -7.58 -21.37 12.02
CA ASP A 109 -7.61 -22.42 13.04
C ASP A 109 -6.82 -23.68 12.59
N TYR A 110 -6.12 -24.33 13.53
CA TYR A 110 -5.42 -25.59 13.28
C TYR A 110 -6.35 -26.70 12.75
N ASN A 111 -7.63 -26.63 13.11
CA ASN A 111 -8.66 -27.58 12.68
C ASN A 111 -9.07 -27.43 11.21
N ASP A 112 -8.71 -26.33 10.53
CA ASP A 112 -9.05 -26.13 9.10
C ASP A 112 -8.34 -27.15 8.18
N TRP A 113 -7.27 -27.80 8.66
CA TRP A 113 -6.59 -28.90 7.97
C TRP A 113 -7.44 -30.18 7.88
N THR A 114 -8.37 -30.41 8.82
CA THR A 114 -9.13 -31.67 8.89
C THR A 114 -10.19 -31.81 7.79
N ILE A 115 -10.42 -30.77 7.00
CA ILE A 115 -11.46 -30.69 5.97
C ILE A 115 -10.84 -30.73 4.54
N PHE A 116 -9.52 -30.86 4.41
CA PHE A 116 -8.83 -31.11 3.13
C PHE A 116 -8.30 -32.54 3.03
#